data_AF-A0A520L8G8-F1
#
_entry.id   AF-A0A520L8G8-F1
#
_cell.length_a   1.000
_cell.length_b   1.000
_cell.length_c   1.000
_cell.angle_alpha   90.00
_cell.angle_beta   90.00
_cell.angle_gamma   90.00
#
_symmetry.space_group_name_H-M   'P 1'
#
loop_
_entity.id
_entity.type
_entity.pdbx_description
1 polymer ?
#
loop_
_entity_poly.entity_id
_entity_poly.type
_entity_poly.pdbx_seq_one_letter_code
_entity_poly.pdbx_strand_id
1 'polypeptide(L)'
;MDQSSTNRRQFIKKSGLLAGGTFGMPAFVSGKNLNSKIQVACIGVGGKGRSDTMNAAKCGGEIVGLCDIDGGKLDEMAKRYSKAAKYSDFREMLTKIGDKVDAVTISTPDHLHGVAGIMAMQMGKNVFCQKPLTQTVWESRMMRNLSREKKLATQMGNQGSAGSGLRRSVELVQAGVIGNPKELHVWTNRPVWPQGLDRPAGADPIPDNLNWDCFIGPAQMRPYKKGVYHDFKWRGWSDFGTGALGDMACHTVNMPFRALKLGYPTKIECEMASRIYDETYPLTSRVRFEFPEREGLPPLKFWWYDGNPRQSFDPVRPKTEIVSEVIALRGGKLPGSGAVIVGDKGKLFSQDDYGGDPYVMLNDEKGYSDAGQHEACKAIP
;
A
#
# COMPACT_ATOMS: atom_id res chain seq x y z
N MET A 1 56.12 37.99 46.13
CA MET A 1 56.23 36.70 46.86
C MET A 1 55.18 36.77 47.96
N ASP A 2 54.13 35.97 47.98
CA ASP A 2 54.14 34.51 47.93
C ASP A 2 52.85 33.95 47.32
N GLN A 3 52.92 32.73 46.78
CA GLN A 3 51.83 32.00 46.14
C GLN A 3 50.82 31.48 47.19
N SER A 4 49.52 31.47 46.87
CA SER A 4 48.59 30.54 47.51
C SER A 4 47.65 29.88 46.50
N SER A 5 47.64 28.56 46.55
CA SER A 5 47.05 27.61 45.61
C SER A 5 45.54 27.41 45.84
N THR A 6 44.71 27.76 44.86
CA THR A 6 43.30 27.31 44.83
C THR A 6 43.21 25.91 44.25
N ASN A 7 42.82 24.98 45.12
CA ASN A 7 42.91 23.53 44.93
C ASN A 7 41.84 23.02 43.94
N ARG A 8 42.26 22.38 42.83
CA ARG A 8 41.40 21.75 41.80
C ARG A 8 40.36 20.74 42.34
N ARG A 9 40.47 20.33 43.61
CA ARG A 9 39.53 19.42 44.30
C ARG A 9 38.21 20.03 44.78
N GLN A 10 38.06 21.36 44.81
CA GLN A 10 36.80 21.98 45.27
C GLN A 10 35.79 22.24 44.14
N PHE A 11 36.22 22.28 42.88
CA PHE A 11 35.30 22.47 41.74
C PHE A 11 34.51 21.20 41.41
N ILE A 12 35.12 20.02 41.58
CA ILE A 12 34.47 18.71 41.33
C ILE A 12 33.39 18.37 42.37
N LYS A 13 33.40 19.01 43.56
CA LYS A 13 32.43 18.72 44.62
C LYS A 13 31.05 19.39 44.46
N LYS A 14 30.82 20.26 43.47
CA LYS A 14 29.54 20.98 43.31
C LYS A 14 28.64 20.57 42.14
N SER A 15 29.00 19.56 41.34
CA SER A 15 28.16 19.10 40.22
C SER A 15 27.55 17.70 40.41
N GLY A 16 27.62 17.13 41.61
CA GLY A 16 27.30 15.72 41.90
C GLY A 16 25.95 15.41 42.57
N LEU A 17 24.88 16.21 42.36
CA LEU A 17 23.57 15.96 43.01
C LEU A 17 22.36 16.19 42.08
N LEU A 18 22.35 15.51 40.92
CA LEU A 18 21.12 15.17 40.17
C LEU A 18 21.17 13.70 39.73
N ALA A 19 21.51 12.80 40.67
CA ALA A 19 21.47 11.36 40.46
C ALA A 19 20.04 10.84 40.64
N GLY A 20 19.29 10.77 39.55
CA GLY A 20 17.99 10.11 39.46
C GLY A 20 17.85 9.39 38.13
N GLY A 21 18.30 8.12 38.07
CA GLY A 21 17.83 7.14 37.09
C GLY A 21 18.49 7.09 35.71
N THR A 22 19.66 6.45 35.61
CA THR A 22 20.10 5.81 34.35
C THR A 22 20.70 4.42 34.64
N PHE A 23 19.84 3.48 35.03
CA PHE A 23 20.18 2.06 34.94
C PHE A 23 20.09 1.60 33.48
N GLY A 24 21.25 1.36 32.88
CA GLY A 24 21.53 0.22 32.01
C GLY A 24 20.65 -0.01 30.77
N MET A 25 21.08 0.53 29.63
CA MET A 25 21.18 -0.24 28.39
C MET A 25 22.49 0.14 27.71
N PRO A 26 23.30 -0.80 27.21
CA PRO A 26 24.33 -0.45 26.26
C PRO A 26 23.60 0.03 25.02
N ALA A 27 23.64 1.35 24.78
CA ALA A 27 23.38 1.85 23.45
C ALA A 27 24.47 1.23 22.57
N PHE A 28 24.12 0.16 21.85
CA PHE A 28 24.84 -0.21 20.63
C PHE A 28 24.61 0.94 19.65
N VAL A 29 25.33 2.05 19.86
CA VAL A 29 25.58 3.03 18.83
C VAL A 29 26.50 2.30 17.86
N SER A 30 25.90 1.58 16.92
CA SER A 30 26.58 1.21 15.69
C SER A 30 27.11 2.53 15.13
N GLY A 31 28.42 2.76 15.27
CA GLY A 31 29.14 3.91 14.74
C GLY A 31 29.16 3.86 13.21
N LYS A 32 27.99 3.85 12.58
CA LYS A 32 27.86 4.10 11.15
C LYS A 32 28.19 5.57 10.96
N ASN A 33 29.26 5.79 10.20
CA ASN A 33 29.67 7.11 9.74
C ASN A 33 28.43 7.85 9.22
N LEU A 34 28.15 9.05 9.72
CA LEU A 34 26.98 9.83 9.29
C LEU A 34 26.99 10.16 7.78
N ASN A 35 28.14 9.95 7.10
CA ASN A 35 28.30 10.04 5.65
C ASN A 35 28.11 8.71 4.89
N SER A 36 27.77 7.60 5.55
CA SER A 36 27.50 6.32 4.85
C SER A 36 26.11 6.33 4.24
N LYS A 37 26.01 5.97 2.96
CA LYS A 37 24.72 5.75 2.28
C LYS A 37 23.95 4.60 2.95
N ILE A 38 22.62 4.66 2.87
CA ILE A 38 21.74 3.56 3.26
C ILE A 38 21.92 2.41 2.26
N GLN A 39 22.31 1.24 2.74
CA GLN A 39 22.51 0.06 1.93
C GLN A 39 21.17 -0.66 1.72
N VAL A 40 20.70 -0.73 0.47
CA VAL A 40 19.37 -1.23 0.12
C VAL A 40 19.47 -2.56 -0.64
N ALA A 41 18.71 -3.56 -0.20
CA ALA A 41 18.45 -4.76 -0.98
C ALA A 41 17.04 -4.72 -1.59
N CYS A 42 16.88 -5.17 -2.82
CA CYS A 42 15.62 -5.10 -3.55
C CYS A 42 15.09 -6.49 -3.87
N ILE A 43 13.86 -6.80 -3.46
CA ILE A 43 13.16 -8.07 -3.69
C ILE A 43 12.00 -7.83 -4.65
N GLY A 44 12.05 -8.47 -5.82
CA GLY A 44 11.19 -8.18 -6.97
C GLY A 44 11.66 -6.91 -7.66
N VAL A 45 12.39 -7.04 -8.77
CA VAL A 45 13.02 -5.91 -9.49
C VAL A 45 12.46 -5.71 -10.90
N GLY A 46 11.55 -6.57 -11.34
CA GLY A 46 10.71 -6.35 -12.51
C GLY A 46 9.54 -5.38 -12.27
N GLY A 47 8.83 -5.00 -13.35
CA GLY A 47 7.56 -4.26 -13.29
C GLY A 47 7.60 -3.03 -12.37
N LYS A 48 6.79 -3.03 -11.31
CA LYS A 48 6.75 -1.94 -10.33
C LYS A 48 8.03 -1.85 -9.49
N GLY A 49 8.60 -3.00 -9.13
CA GLY A 49 9.86 -3.12 -8.41
C GLY A 49 11.05 -2.46 -9.10
N ARG A 50 11.02 -2.37 -10.44
CA ARG A 50 11.99 -1.59 -11.21
C ARG A 50 12.01 -0.13 -10.76
N SER A 51 10.82 0.49 -10.70
CA SER A 51 10.69 1.89 -10.29
C SER A 51 11.03 2.09 -8.82
N ASP A 52 10.69 1.14 -7.95
CA ASP A 52 10.99 1.23 -6.52
C ASP A 52 12.50 1.15 -6.26
N THR A 53 13.18 0.21 -6.93
CA THR A 53 14.66 0.08 -6.90
C THR A 53 15.33 1.37 -7.38
N MET A 54 14.86 1.91 -8.51
CA MET A 54 15.40 3.15 -9.07
C MET A 54 15.14 4.36 -8.16
N ASN A 55 13.97 4.45 -7.54
CA ASN A 55 13.63 5.52 -6.63
C ASN A 55 14.42 5.44 -5.32
N ALA A 56 14.64 4.23 -4.78
CA ALA A 56 15.50 4.03 -3.62
C ALA A 56 16.92 4.55 -3.89
N ALA A 57 17.49 4.22 -5.06
CA ALA A 57 18.79 4.75 -5.48
C ALA A 57 18.77 6.28 -5.66
N LYS A 58 17.73 6.82 -6.30
CA LYS A 58 17.56 8.27 -6.52
C LYS A 58 17.46 9.05 -5.20
N CYS A 59 16.89 8.45 -4.16
CA CYS A 59 16.82 9.01 -2.81
C CYS A 59 18.12 8.85 -1.99
N GLY A 60 19.22 8.41 -2.62
CA GLY A 60 20.53 8.31 -1.98
C GLY A 60 20.89 6.92 -1.44
N GLY A 61 20.04 5.92 -1.65
CA GLY A 61 20.35 4.53 -1.31
C GLY A 61 21.42 3.92 -2.20
N GLU A 62 22.29 3.10 -1.64
CA GLU A 62 23.24 2.27 -2.39
C GLU A 62 22.63 0.87 -2.57
N ILE A 63 22.40 0.46 -3.81
CA ILE A 63 21.80 -0.85 -4.09
C ILE A 63 22.88 -1.93 -3.97
N VAL A 64 22.78 -2.78 -2.94
CA VAL A 64 23.78 -3.82 -2.62
C VAL A 64 23.34 -5.23 -2.97
N GLY A 65 22.02 -5.43 -3.14
CA GLY A 65 21.44 -6.73 -3.48
C GLY A 65 20.21 -6.57 -4.37
N LEU A 66 20.12 -7.43 -5.39
CA LEU A 66 18.98 -7.55 -6.29
C LEU A 66 18.48 -8.99 -6.23
N CYS A 67 17.18 -9.16 -6.03
CA CYS A 67 16.52 -10.45 -6.00
C CYS A 67 15.31 -10.47 -6.94
N ASP A 68 15.27 -11.40 -7.88
CA ASP A 68 14.09 -11.69 -8.69
C ASP A 68 14.12 -13.15 -9.12
N ILE A 69 12.96 -13.79 -9.13
CA ILE A 69 12.82 -15.17 -9.59
C ILE A 69 13.03 -15.29 -11.10
N ASP A 70 12.86 -14.20 -11.85
CA ASP A 70 13.02 -14.11 -13.28
C ASP A 70 14.41 -13.54 -13.60
N GLY A 71 15.31 -14.40 -14.05
CA GLY A 71 16.69 -14.05 -14.39
C GLY A 71 16.78 -12.96 -15.44
N GLY A 72 15.80 -12.84 -16.34
CA GLY A 72 15.74 -11.76 -17.33
C GLY A 72 15.52 -10.39 -16.68
N LYS A 73 14.58 -10.29 -15.73
CA LYS A 73 14.34 -9.05 -14.96
C LYS A 73 15.53 -8.72 -14.07
N LEU A 74 16.12 -9.74 -13.45
CA LEU A 74 17.29 -9.59 -12.59
C LEU A 74 18.50 -9.05 -13.36
N ASP A 75 18.81 -9.62 -14.52
CA ASP A 75 19.93 -9.19 -15.36
C ASP A 75 19.72 -7.79 -15.94
N GLU A 76 18.49 -7.43 -16.31
CA GLU A 76 18.17 -6.07 -16.74
C GLU A 76 18.52 -5.04 -15.65
N MET A 77 18.15 -5.32 -14.40
CA MET A 77 18.43 -4.42 -13.29
C MET A 77 19.92 -4.41 -12.91
N ALA A 78 20.59 -5.55 -12.98
CA ALA A 78 22.02 -5.66 -12.68
C ALA A 78 22.90 -4.86 -13.65
N LYS A 79 22.45 -4.63 -14.90
CA LYS A 79 23.14 -3.70 -15.83
C LYS A 79 23.20 -2.27 -15.28
N ARG A 80 22.19 -1.85 -14.51
CA ARG A 80 22.14 -0.52 -13.87
C ARG A 80 22.91 -0.46 -12.56
N TYR A 81 22.89 -1.54 -11.80
CA TYR A 81 23.53 -1.64 -10.48
C TYR A 81 24.53 -2.79 -10.46
N SER A 82 25.60 -2.66 -11.26
CA SER A 82 26.56 -3.75 -11.52
C SER A 82 27.35 -4.24 -10.31
N LYS A 83 27.37 -3.46 -9.22
CA LYS A 83 27.98 -3.83 -7.95
C LYS A 83 27.04 -4.60 -7.01
N ALA A 84 25.74 -4.62 -7.30
CA ALA A 84 24.77 -5.32 -6.47
C ALA A 84 24.87 -6.83 -6.69
N ALA A 85 24.89 -7.59 -5.61
CA ALA A 85 24.86 -9.05 -5.69
C ALA A 85 23.49 -9.53 -6.20
N LYS A 86 23.49 -10.53 -7.08
CA LYS A 86 22.28 -11.10 -7.70
C LYS A 86 21.82 -12.35 -6.95
N TYR A 87 20.52 -12.48 -6.73
CA TYR A 87 19.88 -13.64 -6.11
C TYR A 87 18.56 -13.97 -6.81
N SER A 88 18.17 -15.24 -6.82
CA SER A 88 16.82 -15.66 -7.24
C SER A 88 15.90 -16.01 -6.07
N ASP A 89 16.46 -16.06 -4.85
CA ASP A 89 15.76 -16.34 -3.61
C ASP A 89 16.10 -15.25 -2.58
N PHE A 90 15.07 -14.57 -2.06
CA PHE A 90 15.26 -13.51 -1.08
C PHE A 90 15.77 -14.03 0.27
N ARG A 91 15.45 -15.29 0.61
CA ARG A 91 15.89 -15.94 1.85
C ARG A 91 17.40 -16.11 1.83
N GLU A 92 17.92 -16.55 0.69
CA GLU A 92 19.36 -16.66 0.45
C GLU A 92 20.02 -15.28 0.48
N MET A 93 19.46 -14.28 -0.22
CA MET A 93 19.98 -12.91 -0.22
C MET A 93 20.09 -12.35 1.21
N LEU A 94 18.98 -12.40 1.96
CA LEU A 94 18.94 -11.86 3.31
C LEU A 94 19.92 -12.61 4.24
N THR A 95 20.04 -13.93 4.11
CA THR A 95 21.00 -14.72 4.90
C THR A 95 22.46 -14.36 4.59
N LYS A 96 22.80 -14.15 3.31
CA LYS A 96 24.20 -13.93 2.88
C LYS A 96 24.69 -12.49 3.04
N ILE A 97 23.82 -11.51 2.81
CA ILE A 97 24.21 -10.08 2.83
C ILE A 97 23.42 -9.25 3.84
N GLY A 98 22.54 -9.87 4.64
CA GLY A 98 21.67 -9.18 5.58
C GLY A 98 22.42 -8.24 6.53
N ASP A 99 23.59 -8.64 7.03
CA ASP A 99 24.40 -7.80 7.94
C ASP A 99 24.88 -6.49 7.29
N LYS A 100 24.94 -6.45 5.96
CA LYS A 100 25.34 -5.27 5.16
C LYS A 100 24.14 -4.45 4.69
N VAL A 101 22.91 -4.89 4.94
CA VAL A 101 21.67 -4.26 4.47
C VAL A 101 21.03 -3.47 5.61
N ASP A 102 20.62 -2.24 5.29
CA ASP A 102 19.90 -1.32 6.19
C ASP A 102 18.39 -1.34 5.94
N ALA A 103 18.01 -1.44 4.67
CA ALA A 103 16.62 -1.38 4.24
C ALA A 103 16.35 -2.33 3.07
N VAL A 104 15.10 -2.78 2.95
CA VAL A 104 14.64 -3.66 1.89
C VAL A 104 13.46 -3.04 1.16
N THR A 105 13.49 -3.06 -0.18
CA THR A 105 12.28 -2.81 -0.99
C THR A 105 11.68 -4.15 -1.40
N ILE A 106 10.36 -4.30 -1.26
CA ILE A 106 9.62 -5.53 -1.57
C ILE A 106 8.51 -5.22 -2.56
N SER A 107 8.61 -5.78 -3.76
CA SER A 107 7.69 -5.53 -4.88
C SER A 107 7.36 -6.82 -5.65
N THR A 108 7.28 -7.93 -4.90
CA THR A 108 6.90 -9.27 -5.39
C THR A 108 5.38 -9.36 -5.66
N PRO A 109 4.84 -10.52 -6.08
CA PRO A 109 3.41 -10.77 -5.95
C PRO A 109 2.93 -10.72 -4.48
N ASP A 110 1.62 -10.47 -4.28
CA ASP A 110 1.02 -10.18 -2.96
C ASP A 110 1.30 -11.25 -1.90
N HIS A 111 1.19 -12.53 -2.27
CA HIS A 111 1.40 -13.68 -1.38
C HIS A 111 2.83 -13.80 -0.82
N LEU A 112 3.79 -13.07 -1.36
CA LEU A 112 5.18 -13.04 -0.88
C LEU A 112 5.51 -11.78 -0.07
N HIS A 113 4.66 -10.74 -0.12
CA HIS A 113 4.92 -9.48 0.58
C HIS A 113 5.06 -9.68 2.09
N GLY A 114 4.10 -10.37 2.71
CA GLY A 114 4.09 -10.65 4.15
C GLY A 114 5.29 -11.48 4.57
N VAL A 115 5.57 -12.57 3.86
CA VAL A 115 6.68 -13.49 4.17
C VAL A 115 8.04 -12.78 4.07
N ALA A 116 8.31 -12.11 2.96
CA ALA A 116 9.58 -11.39 2.78
C ALA A 116 9.71 -10.21 3.77
N GLY A 117 8.61 -9.48 4.00
CA GLY A 117 8.57 -8.34 4.92
C GLY A 117 8.82 -8.75 6.37
N ILE A 118 8.15 -9.79 6.84
CA ILE A 118 8.32 -10.33 8.20
C ILE A 118 9.75 -10.83 8.40
N MET A 119 10.32 -11.58 7.45
CA MET A 119 11.71 -12.05 7.55
C MET A 119 12.70 -10.88 7.64
N ALA A 120 12.57 -9.89 6.77
CA ALA A 120 13.42 -8.69 6.80
C ALA A 120 13.27 -7.92 8.12
N MET A 121 12.05 -7.73 8.61
CA MET A 121 11.80 -7.06 9.89
C MET A 121 12.35 -7.84 11.08
N GLN A 122 12.24 -9.17 11.10
CA GLN A 122 12.84 -10.02 12.14
C GLN A 122 14.36 -9.80 12.24
N MET A 123 15.02 -9.61 11.09
CA MET A 123 16.44 -9.27 10.98
C MET A 123 16.75 -7.77 11.25
N GLY A 124 15.77 -6.99 11.71
CA GLY A 124 15.94 -5.58 12.07
C GLY A 124 16.07 -4.64 10.87
N LYS A 125 15.58 -5.03 9.69
CA LYS A 125 15.68 -4.21 8.47
C LYS A 125 14.48 -3.28 8.33
N ASN A 126 14.74 -2.05 7.87
CA ASN A 126 13.69 -1.12 7.49
C ASN A 126 13.02 -1.64 6.20
N VAL A 127 11.71 -1.46 6.05
CA VAL A 127 10.96 -2.08 4.94
C VAL A 127 10.10 -1.08 4.20
N PHE A 128 10.34 -0.97 2.90
CA PHE A 128 9.38 -0.45 1.94
C PHE A 128 8.71 -1.63 1.23
N CYS A 129 7.40 -1.80 1.36
CA CYS A 129 6.66 -2.91 0.74
C CYS A 129 5.54 -2.41 -0.16
N GLN A 130 5.41 -2.94 -1.37
CA GLN A 130 4.35 -2.54 -2.27
C GLN A 130 2.96 -2.86 -1.74
N LYS A 131 1.98 -2.16 -2.32
CA LYS A 131 0.57 -2.46 -2.13
C LYS A 131 0.17 -3.68 -2.99
N PRO A 132 -0.91 -4.39 -2.62
CA PRO A 132 -1.48 -4.45 -1.28
C PRO A 132 -0.46 -4.98 -0.28
N LEU A 133 -0.50 -4.50 0.97
CA LEU A 133 0.60 -4.75 1.93
C LEU A 133 0.88 -6.23 2.15
N THR A 134 -0.17 -7.05 2.28
CA THR A 134 -0.09 -8.50 2.54
C THR A 134 -1.32 -9.21 1.98
N GLN A 135 -1.28 -10.54 1.89
CA GLN A 135 -2.42 -11.36 1.47
C GLN A 135 -3.44 -11.52 2.60
N THR A 136 -2.97 -11.59 3.84
CA THR A 136 -3.84 -11.79 5.01
C THR A 136 -3.77 -10.64 6.01
N VAL A 137 -4.84 -10.46 6.78
CA VAL A 137 -4.88 -9.49 7.90
C VAL A 137 -3.88 -9.88 9.00
N TRP A 138 -3.61 -11.18 9.18
CA TRP A 138 -2.65 -11.66 10.18
C TRP A 138 -1.24 -11.17 9.86
N GLU A 139 -0.77 -11.32 8.62
CA GLU A 139 0.55 -10.84 8.21
C GLU A 139 0.69 -9.33 8.41
N SER A 140 -0.34 -8.55 8.03
CA SER A 140 -0.38 -7.10 8.27
C SER A 140 -0.23 -6.75 9.76
N ARG A 141 -0.89 -7.50 10.65
CA ARG A 141 -0.76 -7.33 12.11
C ARG A 141 0.63 -7.71 12.61
N MET A 142 1.23 -8.77 12.07
CA MET A 142 2.59 -9.19 12.41
C MET A 142 3.62 -8.14 12.00
N MET A 143 3.55 -7.63 10.77
CA MET A 143 4.44 -6.55 10.30
C MET A 143 4.30 -5.29 11.15
N ARG A 144 3.08 -4.90 11.52
CA ARG A 144 2.83 -3.76 12.43
C ARG A 144 3.49 -3.97 13.80
N ASN A 145 3.33 -5.16 14.38
CA ASN A 145 3.87 -5.46 15.70
C ASN A 145 5.41 -5.47 15.67
N LEU A 146 6.02 -6.13 14.68
CA LEU A 146 7.47 -6.15 14.47
C LEU A 146 8.06 -4.76 14.24
N SER A 147 7.40 -3.94 13.40
CA SER A 147 7.79 -2.55 13.16
C SER A 147 7.89 -1.76 14.46
N ARG A 148 6.91 -1.90 15.36
CA ARG A 148 6.89 -1.23 16.67
C ARG A 148 7.92 -1.79 17.65
N GLU A 149 7.98 -3.11 17.76
CA GLU A 149 8.91 -3.81 18.66
C GLU A 149 10.37 -3.45 18.36
N LYS A 150 10.74 -3.50 17.09
CA LYS A 150 12.11 -3.25 16.62
C LYS A 150 12.37 -1.80 16.22
N LYS A 151 11.36 -0.93 16.37
CA LYS A 151 11.42 0.51 16.03
C LYS A 151 11.90 0.77 14.59
N LEU A 152 11.36 0.01 13.65
CA LEU A 152 11.76 0.03 12.24
C LEU A 152 11.02 1.12 11.48
N ALA A 153 11.73 1.79 10.57
CA ALA A 153 11.09 2.63 9.57
C ALA A 153 10.40 1.73 8.53
N THR A 154 9.09 1.93 8.35
CA THR A 154 8.29 1.13 7.43
C THR A 154 7.39 2.00 6.57
N GLN A 155 7.24 1.65 5.30
CA GLN A 155 6.35 2.35 4.38
C GLN A 155 5.70 1.38 3.39
N MET A 156 4.38 1.51 3.22
CA MET A 156 3.69 0.86 2.11
C MET A 156 3.84 1.71 0.84
N GLY A 157 4.13 1.07 -0.30
CA GLY A 157 4.19 1.67 -1.63
C GLY A 157 2.82 2.05 -2.18
N ASN A 158 2.03 2.81 -1.42
CA ASN A 158 0.72 3.28 -1.85
C ASN A 158 0.84 4.66 -2.52
N GLN A 159 0.88 4.68 -3.86
CA GLN A 159 1.04 5.91 -4.61
C GLN A 159 -0.14 6.88 -4.33
N GLY A 160 0.13 8.18 -4.38
CA GLY A 160 -0.85 9.24 -4.08
C GLY A 160 -1.03 9.55 -2.59
N SER A 161 -0.73 8.63 -1.66
CA SER A 161 -0.98 8.81 -0.22
C SER A 161 -0.24 9.99 0.42
N ALA A 162 0.92 10.35 -0.14
CA ALA A 162 1.74 11.48 0.32
C ALA A 162 1.46 12.80 -0.42
N GLY A 163 0.56 12.82 -1.41
CA GLY A 163 0.26 14.00 -2.23
C GLY A 163 -0.54 15.06 -1.47
N SER A 164 -0.34 16.33 -1.82
CA SER A 164 -1.09 17.47 -1.26
C SER A 164 -2.58 17.38 -1.58
N GLY A 165 -2.94 16.98 -2.81
CA GLY A 165 -4.34 16.83 -3.22
C GLY A 165 -5.14 15.87 -2.31
N LEU A 166 -4.59 14.69 -2.00
CA LEU A 166 -5.26 13.75 -1.10
C LEU A 166 -5.44 14.34 0.30
N ARG A 167 -4.42 15.04 0.82
CA ARG A 167 -4.52 15.71 2.14
C ARG A 167 -5.61 16.77 2.12
N ARG A 168 -5.69 17.55 1.04
CA ARG A 168 -6.74 18.56 0.86
C ARG A 168 -8.12 17.93 0.83
N SER A 169 -8.32 16.84 0.10
CA SER A 169 -9.59 16.10 0.10
C SER A 169 -10.00 15.63 1.51
N VAL A 170 -9.03 15.13 2.29
CA VAL A 170 -9.26 14.73 3.69
C VAL A 170 -9.68 15.92 4.54
N GLU A 171 -8.98 17.05 4.43
CA GLU A 171 -9.28 18.30 5.15
C GLU A 171 -10.70 18.80 4.86
N LEU A 172 -11.10 18.85 3.59
CA LEU A 172 -12.42 19.33 3.19
C LEU A 172 -13.56 18.50 3.79
N VAL A 173 -13.43 17.17 3.81
CA VAL A 173 -14.42 16.30 4.44
C VAL A 173 -14.43 16.49 5.96
N GLN A 174 -13.26 16.55 6.59
CA GLN A 174 -13.15 16.69 8.04
C GLN A 174 -13.57 18.08 8.54
N ALA A 175 -13.48 19.11 7.70
CA ALA A 175 -14.02 20.45 7.95
C ALA A 175 -15.55 20.51 7.85
N GLY A 176 -16.20 19.42 7.42
CA GLY A 176 -17.66 19.32 7.38
C GLY A 176 -18.31 20.00 6.18
N VAL A 177 -17.58 20.20 5.08
CA VAL A 177 -18.11 20.80 3.83
C VAL A 177 -19.38 20.08 3.37
N ILE A 178 -19.37 18.74 3.39
CA ILE A 178 -20.53 17.91 3.03
C ILE A 178 -21.38 17.48 4.25
N GLY A 179 -21.11 18.04 5.43
CA GLY A 179 -21.76 17.69 6.68
C GLY A 179 -21.44 16.26 7.15
N ASN A 180 -22.43 15.55 7.72
CA ASN A 180 -22.22 14.20 8.26
C ASN A 180 -22.25 13.13 7.16
N PRO A 181 -21.13 12.44 6.87
CA PRO A 181 -21.09 11.40 5.86
C PRO A 181 -21.78 10.11 6.34
N LYS A 182 -22.70 9.59 5.51
CA LYS A 182 -23.52 8.41 5.79
C LYS A 182 -23.27 7.26 4.81
N GLU A 183 -22.92 7.58 3.57
CA GLU A 183 -22.65 6.59 2.53
C GLU A 183 -21.33 6.86 1.80
N LEU A 184 -20.65 5.78 1.43
CA LEU A 184 -19.46 5.78 0.59
C LEU A 184 -19.69 4.79 -0.55
N HIS A 185 -19.44 5.21 -1.78
CA HIS A 185 -19.50 4.36 -2.96
C HIS A 185 -18.17 4.45 -3.70
N VAL A 186 -17.49 3.33 -3.90
CA VAL A 186 -16.19 3.27 -4.57
C VAL A 186 -16.19 2.21 -5.64
N TRP A 187 -15.84 2.59 -6.87
CA TRP A 187 -15.82 1.68 -8.00
C TRP A 187 -14.48 1.67 -8.72
N THR A 188 -14.21 0.57 -9.43
CA THR A 188 -13.00 0.41 -10.26
C THR A 188 -13.29 -0.28 -11.59
N ASN A 189 -12.39 -0.09 -12.54
CA ASN A 189 -12.38 -0.78 -13.83
C ASN A 189 -11.56 -2.08 -13.82
N ARG A 190 -11.09 -2.51 -12.65
CA ARG A 190 -10.44 -3.82 -12.48
C ARG A 190 -11.47 -4.94 -12.44
N PRO A 191 -11.10 -6.17 -12.85
CA PRO A 191 -9.75 -6.63 -13.20
C PRO A 191 -9.30 -6.27 -14.64
N VAL A 192 -8.02 -5.89 -14.81
CA VAL A 192 -7.38 -5.75 -16.15
C VAL A 192 -6.41 -6.90 -16.46
N TRP A 193 -6.48 -7.95 -15.64
CA TRP A 193 -5.79 -9.22 -15.77
C TRP A 193 -6.83 -10.35 -15.95
N PRO A 194 -6.41 -11.55 -16.39
CA PRO A 194 -7.29 -12.72 -16.41
C PRO A 194 -7.78 -13.07 -15.00
N GLN A 195 -9.10 -13.23 -14.86
CA GLN A 195 -9.80 -13.52 -13.61
C GLN A 195 -11.16 -14.15 -13.97
N GLY A 196 -11.81 -14.85 -13.03
CA GLY A 196 -13.09 -15.52 -13.29
C GLY A 196 -12.99 -16.67 -14.28
N LEU A 197 -11.99 -17.54 -14.07
CA LEU A 197 -11.72 -18.71 -14.89
C LEU A 197 -11.27 -19.91 -14.04
N ASP A 198 -11.55 -21.11 -14.54
CA ASP A 198 -11.07 -22.37 -13.98
C ASP A 198 -9.57 -22.57 -14.29
N ARG A 199 -8.86 -23.32 -13.43
CA ARG A 199 -7.44 -23.63 -13.65
C ARG A 199 -7.27 -24.41 -14.97
N PRO A 200 -6.41 -23.96 -15.89
CA PRO A 200 -6.12 -24.75 -17.09
C PRO A 200 -5.41 -26.06 -16.71
N ALA A 201 -5.74 -27.14 -17.42
CA ALA A 201 -5.15 -28.44 -17.18
C ALA A 201 -3.67 -28.54 -17.62
N GLY A 202 -2.98 -29.53 -17.05
CA GLY A 202 -1.62 -29.90 -17.42
C GLY A 202 -0.53 -28.99 -16.84
N ALA A 203 0.68 -29.13 -17.40
CA ALA A 203 1.86 -28.38 -17.03
C ALA A 203 2.68 -28.07 -18.29
N ASP A 204 3.43 -26.98 -18.27
CA ASP A 204 4.45 -26.68 -19.28
C ASP A 204 5.85 -26.77 -18.64
N PRO A 205 6.93 -26.94 -19.42
CA PRO A 205 8.29 -26.86 -18.90
C PRO A 205 8.56 -25.50 -18.25
N ILE A 206 9.16 -25.51 -17.07
CA ILE A 206 9.62 -24.29 -16.39
C ILE A 206 10.83 -23.75 -17.18
N PRO A 207 10.84 -22.47 -17.57
CA PRO A 207 12.02 -21.86 -18.20
C PRO A 207 13.24 -21.91 -17.28
N ASP A 208 14.43 -22.20 -17.84
CA ASP A 208 15.69 -22.32 -17.07
C ASP A 208 16.03 -21.07 -16.25
N ASN A 209 15.58 -19.90 -16.70
CA ASN A 209 15.79 -18.62 -16.04
C ASN A 209 14.67 -18.21 -15.09
N LEU A 210 13.74 -19.11 -14.74
CA LEU A 210 12.63 -18.83 -13.83
C LEU A 210 12.65 -19.77 -12.62
N ASN A 211 12.86 -19.21 -11.44
CA ASN A 211 12.77 -19.97 -10.18
C ASN A 211 11.30 -20.14 -9.76
N TRP A 212 10.65 -21.18 -10.27
CA TRP A 212 9.23 -21.45 -10.01
C TRP A 212 8.92 -21.79 -8.55
N ASP A 213 9.81 -22.52 -7.88
CA ASP A 213 9.63 -22.85 -6.46
C ASP A 213 9.55 -21.57 -5.61
N CYS A 214 10.45 -20.61 -5.86
CA CYS A 214 10.41 -19.30 -5.20
C CYS A 214 9.22 -18.43 -5.64
N PHE A 215 8.68 -18.62 -6.86
CA PHE A 215 7.42 -17.97 -7.25
C PHE A 215 6.25 -18.49 -6.43
N ILE A 216 6.14 -19.82 -6.24
CA ILE A 216 5.06 -20.41 -5.45
C ILE A 216 5.17 -19.98 -3.98
N GLY A 217 6.38 -20.05 -3.43
CA GLY A 217 6.66 -19.66 -2.05
C GLY A 217 5.72 -20.36 -1.05
N PRO A 218 4.95 -19.62 -0.23
CA PRO A 218 4.07 -20.21 0.77
C PRO A 218 2.75 -20.77 0.22
N ALA A 219 2.42 -20.52 -1.05
CA ALA A 219 1.17 -20.97 -1.65
C ALA A 219 1.16 -22.49 -1.87
N GLN A 220 -0.02 -23.07 -2.10
CA GLN A 220 -0.12 -24.48 -2.46
C GLN A 220 0.62 -24.74 -3.78
N MET A 221 1.50 -25.75 -3.78
CA MET A 221 2.25 -26.12 -4.97
C MET A 221 1.31 -26.38 -6.15
N ARG A 222 1.63 -25.73 -7.27
CA ARG A 222 0.94 -25.93 -8.54
C ARG A 222 1.93 -25.98 -9.70
N PRO A 223 1.62 -26.75 -10.77
CA PRO A 223 2.49 -26.83 -11.92
C PRO A 223 2.63 -25.48 -12.62
N TYR A 224 3.81 -25.23 -13.18
CA TYR A 224 4.00 -24.10 -14.08
C TYR A 224 3.13 -24.27 -15.33
N LYS A 225 2.52 -23.16 -15.75
CA LYS A 225 1.78 -23.06 -17.01
C LYS A 225 2.09 -21.73 -17.66
N LYS A 226 2.57 -21.77 -18.91
CA LYS A 226 3.07 -20.61 -19.63
C LYS A 226 1.96 -19.58 -19.80
N GLY A 227 2.22 -18.36 -19.37
CA GLY A 227 1.30 -17.24 -19.56
C GLY A 227 0.03 -17.27 -18.70
N VAL A 228 -0.01 -18.08 -17.65
CA VAL A 228 -1.19 -18.20 -16.76
C VAL A 228 -1.03 -17.41 -15.47
N TYR A 229 0.13 -17.52 -14.81
CA TYR A 229 0.38 -16.92 -13.49
C TYR A 229 1.40 -15.77 -13.57
N HIS A 230 2.60 -16.07 -14.08
CA HIS A 230 3.71 -15.12 -14.25
C HIS A 230 3.71 -14.49 -15.65
N ASP A 231 4.05 -13.22 -15.84
CA ASP A 231 4.02 -12.13 -14.86
C ASP A 231 2.62 -11.45 -14.86
N PHE A 232 2.36 -10.59 -13.87
CA PHE A 232 1.17 -9.74 -13.73
C PHE A 232 -0.20 -10.43 -13.49
N LYS A 233 -0.44 -11.61 -14.10
CA LYS A 233 -1.71 -12.35 -14.10
C LYS A 233 -2.05 -12.99 -12.76
N TRP A 234 -1.04 -13.22 -11.93
CA TRP A 234 -1.15 -13.72 -10.56
C TRP A 234 -2.21 -12.98 -9.72
N ARG A 235 -2.53 -11.72 -10.03
CA ARG A 235 -3.56 -10.91 -9.33
C ARG A 235 -4.95 -11.55 -9.32
N GLY A 236 -5.28 -12.30 -10.37
CA GLY A 236 -6.58 -12.96 -10.51
C GLY A 236 -6.71 -14.25 -9.72
N TRP A 237 -5.60 -14.80 -9.22
CA TRP A 237 -5.54 -16.09 -8.53
C TRP A 237 -5.52 -15.88 -7.02
N SER A 238 -6.43 -16.53 -6.28
CA SER A 238 -6.60 -16.37 -4.84
C SER A 238 -5.34 -16.67 -4.03
N ASP A 239 -4.56 -17.66 -4.48
CA ASP A 239 -3.31 -18.07 -3.83
C ASP A 239 -2.18 -17.06 -3.99
N PHE A 240 -2.21 -16.20 -5.02
CA PHE A 240 -1.09 -15.33 -5.35
C PHE A 240 -1.38 -13.84 -5.20
N GLY A 241 -2.63 -13.45 -5.42
CA GLY A 241 -3.10 -12.08 -5.44
C GLY A 241 -4.39 -11.90 -4.64
N THR A 242 -4.86 -10.67 -4.62
CA THR A 242 -6.01 -10.26 -3.79
C THR A 242 -7.21 -9.75 -4.60
N GLY A 243 -7.22 -10.04 -5.90
CA GLY A 243 -8.30 -9.65 -6.81
C GLY A 243 -8.42 -8.13 -6.98
N ALA A 244 -9.53 -7.69 -7.56
CA ALA A 244 -9.77 -6.27 -7.82
C ALA A 244 -9.89 -5.47 -6.51
N LEU A 245 -10.62 -5.99 -5.52
CA LEU A 245 -10.80 -5.35 -4.23
C LEU A 245 -9.46 -5.13 -3.53
N GLY A 246 -8.64 -6.18 -3.33
CA GLY A 246 -7.36 -6.00 -2.64
C GLY A 246 -6.37 -5.12 -3.40
N ASP A 247 -6.26 -5.28 -4.72
CA ASP A 247 -5.33 -4.50 -5.54
C ASP A 247 -5.69 -3.01 -5.61
N MET A 248 -6.98 -2.66 -5.63
CA MET A 248 -7.43 -1.27 -5.87
C MET A 248 -8.08 -0.57 -4.69
N ALA A 249 -8.71 -1.27 -3.76
CA ALA A 249 -9.32 -0.60 -2.61
C ALA A 249 -8.26 0.14 -1.82
N CYS A 250 -7.07 -0.45 -1.62
CA CYS A 250 -5.98 0.24 -0.92
C CYS A 250 -5.55 1.57 -1.57
N HIS A 251 -5.84 1.80 -2.85
CA HIS A 251 -5.68 3.10 -3.52
C HIS A 251 -6.93 3.96 -3.33
N THR A 252 -8.03 3.53 -3.93
CA THR A 252 -9.27 4.28 -4.09
C THR A 252 -9.95 4.62 -2.77
N VAL A 253 -9.84 3.74 -1.77
CA VAL A 253 -10.42 3.95 -0.44
C VAL A 253 -9.45 4.66 0.52
N ASN A 254 -8.19 4.90 0.14
CA ASN A 254 -7.20 5.53 1.02
C ASN A 254 -7.64 6.93 1.47
N MET A 255 -8.10 7.76 0.53
CA MET A 255 -8.64 9.08 0.86
C MET A 255 -9.91 8.96 1.72
N PRO A 256 -10.96 8.20 1.31
CA PRO A 256 -12.15 8.02 2.14
C PRO A 256 -11.87 7.48 3.54
N PHE A 257 -11.00 6.48 3.71
CA PHE A 257 -10.69 5.91 5.03
C PHE A 257 -10.08 6.95 5.96
N ARG A 258 -9.20 7.81 5.45
CA ARG A 258 -8.60 8.90 6.22
C ARG A 258 -9.62 10.01 6.51
N ALA A 259 -10.36 10.45 5.49
CA ALA A 259 -11.37 11.50 5.58
C ALA A 259 -12.47 11.15 6.59
N LEU A 260 -12.93 9.90 6.56
CA LEU A 260 -14.08 9.42 7.33
C LEU A 260 -13.69 8.74 8.66
N LYS A 261 -12.39 8.71 8.97
CA LYS A 261 -11.80 8.07 10.16
C LYS A 261 -12.21 6.61 10.32
N LEU A 262 -12.14 5.84 9.22
CA LEU A 262 -12.60 4.45 9.23
C LEU A 262 -11.60 3.53 9.93
N GLY A 263 -12.13 2.67 10.78
CA GLY A 263 -11.41 1.57 11.43
C GLY A 263 -11.85 0.22 10.87
N TYR A 264 -12.32 -0.68 11.75
CA TYR A 264 -12.83 -1.98 11.35
C TYR A 264 -14.34 -1.94 11.10
N PRO A 265 -14.84 -2.58 10.04
CA PRO A 265 -16.28 -2.74 9.83
C PRO A 265 -16.87 -3.71 10.87
N THR A 266 -18.13 -3.49 11.25
CA THR A 266 -18.92 -4.41 12.09
C THR A 266 -19.63 -5.48 11.27
N LYS A 267 -19.89 -5.22 9.98
CA LYS A 267 -20.49 -6.17 9.05
C LYS A 267 -19.89 -6.02 7.66
N ILE A 268 -19.70 -7.15 6.98
CA ILE A 268 -19.32 -7.23 5.56
C ILE A 268 -20.28 -8.22 4.89
N GLU A 269 -20.84 -7.82 3.74
CA GLU A 269 -21.80 -8.61 2.98
C GLU A 269 -21.45 -8.55 1.50
N CYS A 270 -21.22 -9.71 0.87
CA CYS A 270 -21.17 -9.79 -0.58
C CYS A 270 -22.62 -9.83 -1.10
N GLU A 271 -23.07 -8.73 -1.69
CA GLU A 271 -24.46 -8.60 -2.16
C GLU A 271 -24.63 -9.19 -3.56
N MET A 272 -23.61 -9.07 -4.40
CA MET A 272 -23.61 -9.57 -5.78
C MET A 272 -22.20 -9.99 -6.18
N ALA A 273 -22.09 -11.05 -6.97
CA ALA A 273 -20.89 -11.43 -7.68
C ALA A 273 -21.25 -12.16 -8.98
N SER A 274 -20.36 -12.15 -9.97
CA SER A 274 -20.41 -13.12 -11.05
C SER A 274 -20.20 -14.55 -10.51
N ARG A 275 -20.18 -15.55 -11.39
CA ARG A 275 -19.77 -16.93 -11.04
C ARG A 275 -18.52 -16.89 -10.14
N ILE A 276 -18.62 -17.60 -9.02
CA ILE A 276 -17.51 -17.83 -8.09
C ILE A 276 -16.72 -19.03 -8.61
N TYR A 277 -15.40 -18.90 -8.60
CA TYR A 277 -14.45 -19.93 -8.99
C TYR A 277 -13.61 -20.31 -7.77
N ASP A 278 -13.13 -21.54 -7.72
CA ASP A 278 -12.40 -22.06 -6.56
C ASP A 278 -11.05 -21.36 -6.35
N GLU A 279 -10.41 -20.95 -7.45
CA GLU A 279 -9.04 -20.43 -7.43
C GLU A 279 -8.87 -19.03 -7.99
N THR A 280 -9.93 -18.46 -8.56
CA THR A 280 -9.89 -17.10 -9.11
C THR A 280 -11.04 -16.26 -8.58
N TYR A 281 -10.78 -14.96 -8.44
CA TYR A 281 -11.81 -14.03 -8.00
C TYR A 281 -12.92 -13.88 -9.06
N PRO A 282 -14.15 -13.47 -8.67
CA PRO A 282 -15.24 -13.21 -9.63
C PRO A 282 -14.89 -12.05 -10.57
N LEU A 283 -15.44 -12.05 -11.79
CA LEU A 283 -15.23 -10.98 -12.78
C LEU A 283 -15.74 -9.61 -12.32
N THR A 284 -16.80 -9.60 -11.51
CA THR A 284 -17.43 -8.40 -10.97
C THR A 284 -18.12 -8.74 -9.65
N SER A 285 -18.14 -7.80 -8.73
CA SER A 285 -18.77 -7.93 -7.43
C SER A 285 -19.26 -6.59 -6.88
N ARG A 286 -20.21 -6.68 -5.96
CA ARG A 286 -20.61 -5.60 -5.06
C ARG A 286 -20.55 -6.10 -3.62
N VAL A 287 -19.74 -5.43 -2.82
CA VAL A 287 -19.55 -5.76 -1.40
C VAL A 287 -19.94 -4.56 -0.56
N ARG A 288 -20.79 -4.78 0.44
CA ARG A 288 -21.22 -3.76 1.38
C ARG A 288 -20.55 -3.96 2.73
N PHE A 289 -20.10 -2.85 3.30
CA PHE A 289 -19.48 -2.76 4.61
C PHE A 289 -20.33 -1.84 5.48
N GLU A 290 -20.48 -2.19 6.75
CA GLU A 290 -21.05 -1.30 7.77
C GLU A 290 -19.96 -0.95 8.78
N PHE A 291 -19.82 0.34 9.06
CA PHE A 291 -18.93 0.87 10.08
C PHE A 291 -19.76 1.48 11.21
N PRO A 292 -19.33 1.30 12.47
CA PRO A 292 -20.02 1.87 13.61
C PRO A 292 -19.83 3.39 13.66
N GLU A 293 -20.44 4.02 14.66
CA GLU A 293 -20.04 5.36 15.08
C GLU A 293 -18.53 5.43 15.35
N ARG A 294 -17.97 6.58 15.05
CA ARG A 294 -16.55 6.93 15.26
C ARG A 294 -16.49 8.37 15.70
N GLU A 295 -15.30 8.84 16.09
CA GLU A 295 -14.99 10.16 16.66
C GLU A 295 -15.87 11.34 16.16
N GLY A 296 -17.05 11.52 16.75
CA GLY A 296 -17.99 12.61 16.43
C GLY A 296 -18.76 12.48 15.13
N LEU A 297 -18.80 11.30 14.51
CA LEU A 297 -19.46 11.09 13.22
C LEU A 297 -20.44 9.87 13.30
N PRO A 298 -21.56 9.83 12.53
CA PRO A 298 -22.61 8.78 12.57
C PRO A 298 -22.35 7.52 11.71
N PRO A 299 -22.86 6.31 12.01
CA PRO A 299 -22.53 5.08 11.29
C PRO A 299 -22.50 5.21 9.75
N LEU A 300 -21.54 4.57 9.10
CA LEU A 300 -21.32 4.68 7.65
C LEU A 300 -21.59 3.35 6.96
N LYS A 301 -22.32 3.40 5.84
CA LYS A 301 -22.37 2.28 4.88
C LYS A 301 -21.41 2.55 3.73
N PHE A 302 -20.61 1.54 3.37
CA PHE A 302 -19.69 1.60 2.25
C PHE A 302 -20.00 0.50 1.25
N TRP A 303 -20.12 0.85 -0.03
CA TRP A 303 -20.20 -0.10 -1.13
C TRP A 303 -18.96 -0.05 -2.01
N TRP A 304 -18.34 -1.21 -2.18
CA TRP A 304 -17.32 -1.48 -3.19
C TRP A 304 -17.96 -2.06 -4.45
N TYR A 305 -17.49 -1.64 -5.62
CA TYR A 305 -17.92 -2.13 -6.92
C TYR A 305 -16.69 -2.42 -7.80
N ASP A 306 -16.56 -3.64 -8.31
CA ASP A 306 -15.54 -3.96 -9.32
C ASP A 306 -16.14 -4.62 -10.56
N GLY A 307 -15.34 -4.73 -11.60
CA GLY A 307 -15.71 -5.21 -12.92
C GLY A 307 -15.14 -4.30 -14.01
N ASN A 308 -14.57 -4.90 -15.05
CA ASN A 308 -13.93 -4.17 -16.13
C ASN A 308 -14.94 -3.85 -17.25
N PRO A 309 -15.22 -2.56 -17.54
CA PRO A 309 -16.22 -2.15 -18.52
C PRO A 309 -15.80 -2.44 -19.97
N ARG A 310 -14.58 -2.94 -20.22
CA ARG A 310 -14.11 -3.35 -21.54
C ARG A 310 -14.29 -4.85 -21.80
N GLN A 311 -14.77 -5.61 -20.82
CA GLN A 311 -15.05 -7.03 -20.99
C GLN A 311 -16.48 -7.23 -21.50
N SER A 312 -16.81 -8.46 -21.91
CA SER A 312 -18.09 -8.79 -22.53
C SER A 312 -19.29 -8.82 -21.58
N PHE A 313 -19.10 -8.48 -20.30
CA PHE A 313 -20.15 -8.44 -19.30
C PHE A 313 -20.38 -7.01 -18.81
N ASP A 314 -21.59 -6.74 -18.31
CA ASP A 314 -21.92 -5.48 -17.68
C ASP A 314 -21.40 -5.47 -16.23
N PRO A 315 -20.42 -4.61 -15.90
CA PRO A 315 -19.87 -4.59 -14.55
C PRO A 315 -20.86 -3.95 -13.58
N VAL A 316 -20.89 -4.46 -12.34
CA VAL A 316 -21.72 -3.85 -11.30
C VAL A 316 -21.18 -2.45 -10.98
N ARG A 317 -22.10 -1.48 -10.84
CA ARG A 317 -21.80 -0.07 -10.58
C ARG A 317 -22.72 0.51 -9.51
N PRO A 318 -22.36 1.67 -8.92
CA PRO A 318 -23.31 2.44 -8.12
C PRO A 318 -24.59 2.69 -8.91
N LYS A 319 -25.72 2.74 -8.19
CA LYS A 319 -27.01 3.04 -8.82
C LYS A 319 -26.98 4.44 -9.45
N THR A 320 -27.71 4.63 -10.53
CA THR A 320 -27.72 5.88 -11.29
C THR A 320 -28.07 7.09 -10.43
N GLU A 321 -28.99 6.97 -9.47
CA GLU A 321 -29.36 8.08 -8.57
C GLU A 321 -28.20 8.57 -7.67
N ILE A 322 -27.18 7.73 -7.45
CA ILE A 322 -26.00 8.11 -6.66
C ILE A 322 -25.01 8.90 -7.53
N VAL A 323 -24.90 8.56 -8.81
CA VAL A 323 -23.83 9.02 -9.72
C VAL A 323 -24.33 9.81 -10.93
N SER A 324 -25.60 10.18 -11.00
CA SER A 324 -26.19 10.96 -12.09
C SER A 324 -25.43 12.25 -12.37
N GLU A 325 -25.08 12.98 -11.31
CA GLU A 325 -24.34 14.24 -11.43
C GLU A 325 -22.88 14.01 -11.83
N VAL A 326 -22.30 12.87 -11.45
CA VAL A 326 -20.96 12.46 -11.90
C VAL A 326 -20.97 12.15 -13.40
N ILE A 327 -21.98 11.42 -13.87
CA ILE A 327 -22.17 11.09 -15.29
C ILE A 327 -22.34 12.37 -16.11
N ALA A 328 -23.17 13.31 -15.64
CA ALA A 328 -23.36 14.61 -16.28
C ALA A 328 -22.05 15.41 -16.35
N LEU A 329 -21.31 15.51 -15.24
CA LEU A 329 -20.01 16.18 -15.18
C LEU A 329 -19.00 15.59 -16.18
N ARG A 330 -19.10 14.29 -16.47
CA ARG A 330 -18.13 13.53 -17.27
C ARG A 330 -18.61 13.23 -18.69
N GLY A 331 -19.49 14.07 -19.22
CA GLY A 331 -19.93 13.99 -20.61
C GLY A 331 -20.75 12.75 -20.92
N GLY A 332 -21.58 12.31 -19.97
CA GLY A 332 -22.53 11.21 -20.15
C GLY A 332 -21.97 9.82 -19.83
N LYS A 333 -20.79 9.70 -19.23
CA LYS A 333 -20.20 8.40 -18.84
C LYS A 333 -19.61 8.43 -17.44
N LEU A 334 -19.83 7.37 -16.69
CA LEU A 334 -19.15 7.18 -15.41
C LEU A 334 -17.67 6.89 -15.65
N PRO A 335 -16.73 7.54 -14.94
CA PRO A 335 -15.31 7.21 -15.01
C PRO A 335 -15.02 5.75 -14.65
N GLY A 336 -13.90 5.22 -15.14
CA GLY A 336 -13.54 3.82 -14.91
C GLY A 336 -13.35 3.47 -13.44
N SER A 337 -12.78 4.39 -12.67
CA SER A 337 -12.68 4.32 -11.21
C SER A 337 -13.17 5.62 -10.59
N GLY A 338 -13.54 5.58 -9.32
CA GLY A 338 -13.85 6.79 -8.55
C GLY A 338 -14.49 6.47 -7.21
N ALA A 339 -14.72 7.53 -6.44
CA ALA A 339 -15.38 7.46 -5.15
C ALA A 339 -16.37 8.61 -4.96
N VAL A 340 -17.54 8.33 -4.38
CA VAL A 340 -18.51 9.34 -3.93
C VAL A 340 -18.74 9.15 -2.43
N ILE A 341 -18.59 10.23 -1.67
CA ILE A 341 -18.98 10.34 -0.27
C ILE A 341 -20.28 11.13 -0.22
N VAL A 342 -21.33 10.57 0.36
CA VAL A 342 -22.63 11.23 0.53
C VAL A 342 -22.79 11.65 1.98
N GLY A 343 -22.90 12.96 2.20
CA GLY A 343 -23.20 13.56 3.49
C GLY A 343 -24.57 14.24 3.52
N ASP A 344 -24.96 14.76 4.68
CA ASP A 344 -26.25 15.41 4.86
C ASP A 344 -26.33 16.83 4.28
N LYS A 345 -25.20 17.47 3.97
CA LYS A 345 -25.16 18.79 3.29
C LYS A 345 -24.76 18.72 1.81
N GLY A 346 -24.27 17.58 1.34
CA GLY A 346 -23.82 17.44 -0.04
C GLY A 346 -23.04 16.16 -0.31
N LYS A 347 -22.40 16.11 -1.48
CA LYS A 347 -21.57 15.00 -1.95
C LYS A 347 -20.16 15.48 -2.27
N LEU A 348 -19.17 14.62 -2.04
CA LEU A 348 -17.82 14.77 -2.55
C LEU A 348 -17.51 13.63 -3.53
N PHE A 349 -17.00 13.97 -4.70
CA PHE A 349 -16.62 13.04 -5.75
C PHE A 349 -15.11 13.10 -6.03
N SER A 350 -14.44 11.94 -5.99
CA SER A 350 -13.09 11.75 -6.50
C SER A 350 -13.13 10.99 -7.82
N GLN A 351 -12.47 11.56 -8.83
CA GLN A 351 -12.50 11.07 -10.21
C GLN A 351 -11.53 9.92 -10.53
N ASP A 352 -10.67 9.55 -9.59
CA ASP A 352 -9.56 8.63 -9.83
C ASP A 352 -9.27 7.73 -8.62
N ASP A 353 -8.19 6.95 -8.72
CA ASP A 353 -7.77 6.02 -7.69
C ASP A 353 -7.03 6.70 -6.50
N TYR A 354 -6.74 8.00 -6.58
CA TYR A 354 -5.82 8.68 -5.65
C TYR A 354 -6.48 9.73 -4.76
N GLY A 355 -7.71 10.18 -5.07
CA GLY A 355 -8.39 11.15 -4.20
C GLY A 355 -7.73 12.52 -4.21
N GLY A 356 -6.95 12.85 -5.24
CA GLY A 356 -6.15 14.07 -5.31
C GLY A 356 -6.94 15.33 -5.65
N ASP A 357 -7.89 15.19 -6.57
CA ASP A 357 -8.62 16.32 -7.16
C ASP A 357 -10.13 16.11 -6.94
N PRO A 358 -10.66 16.53 -5.77
CA PRO A 358 -12.05 16.29 -5.43
C PRO A 358 -12.97 17.34 -6.07
N TYR A 359 -14.19 16.92 -6.34
CA TYR A 359 -15.31 17.79 -6.71
C TYR A 359 -16.35 17.77 -5.60
N VAL A 360 -16.99 18.90 -5.37
CA VAL A 360 -18.01 19.05 -4.32
C VAL A 360 -19.31 19.53 -4.95
N MET A 361 -20.43 19.05 -4.40
CA MET A 361 -21.78 19.48 -4.71
C MET A 361 -22.59 19.58 -3.42
N LEU A 362 -23.04 20.77 -3.05
CA LEU A 362 -23.95 20.98 -1.92
C LEU A 362 -25.41 20.70 -2.34
N ASN A 363 -26.29 20.47 -1.37
CA ASN A 363 -27.67 20.04 -1.65
C ASN A 363 -28.51 21.06 -2.45
N ASP A 364 -28.16 22.35 -2.37
CA ASP A 364 -28.80 23.43 -3.11
C ASP A 364 -28.19 23.66 -4.51
N GLU A 365 -27.14 22.91 -4.84
CA GLU A 365 -26.44 22.99 -6.12
C GLU A 365 -26.95 21.93 -7.11
N LYS A 366 -26.86 22.26 -8.40
CA LYS A 366 -27.33 21.38 -9.49
C LYS A 366 -26.25 20.44 -10.03
N GLY A 367 -25.01 20.58 -9.59
CA GLY A 367 -23.90 19.80 -10.10
C GLY A 367 -22.58 20.08 -9.39
N TYR A 368 -21.63 19.18 -9.63
CA TYR A 368 -20.31 19.22 -9.05
C TYR A 368 -19.46 20.40 -9.57
N SER A 369 -18.76 21.06 -8.65
CA SER A 369 -17.70 22.02 -8.96
C SER A 369 -16.36 21.49 -8.46
N ASP A 370 -15.28 21.88 -9.15
CA ASP A 370 -13.91 21.60 -8.70
C ASP A 370 -13.69 22.21 -7.30
N ALA A 371 -13.19 21.43 -6.35
CA ALA A 371 -13.05 21.90 -4.97
C ALA A 371 -12.04 23.06 -4.82
N GLY A 372 -11.07 23.19 -5.72
CA GLY A 372 -10.18 24.35 -5.76
C GLY A 372 -10.88 25.64 -6.18
N GLN A 373 -12.04 25.52 -6.83
CA GLN A 373 -12.87 26.65 -7.29
C GLN A 373 -14.15 26.86 -6.48
N HIS A 374 -14.54 25.89 -5.65
CA HIS A 374 -15.76 25.94 -4.86
C HIS A 374 -15.60 26.84 -3.62
N GLU A 375 -16.50 27.80 -3.43
CA GLU A 375 -16.39 28.81 -2.36
C GLU A 375 -16.38 28.21 -0.94
N ALA A 376 -17.27 27.25 -0.65
CA ALA A 376 -17.26 26.50 0.61
C ALA A 376 -15.93 25.77 0.89
N CYS A 377 -15.20 25.37 -0.16
CA CYS A 377 -13.91 24.71 -0.02
C CYS A 377 -12.75 25.70 0.13
N LYS A 378 -12.80 26.86 -0.54
CA LYS A 378 -11.79 27.93 -0.41
C LYS A 378 -11.78 28.58 0.97
N ALA A 379 -12.93 28.61 1.64
CA ALA A 379 -13.05 29.15 2.99
C ALA A 379 -12.32 28.30 4.06
N ILE A 380 -11.96 27.05 3.73
CA ILE A 380 -11.18 26.18 4.62
C ILE A 380 -9.69 26.51 4.47
N PRO A 381 -8.98 26.89 5.55
CA PRO A 381 -7.55 27.25 5.50
C PRO A 381 -6.62 26.19 4.91
#